data_AF-A0A1R1YHF0-F1
#
_entry.id   AF-A0A1R1YHF0-F1
#
_cell.length_a   1.000
_cell.length_b   1.000
_cell.length_c   1.000
_cell.angle_alpha   90.00
_cell.angle_beta   90.00
_cell.angle_gamma   90.00
#
_symmetry.space_group_name_H-M   'P 1'
#
loop_
_entity.id
_entity.type
_entity.pdbx_description
1 polymer ?
#
loop_
_entity_poly.entity_id
_entity_poly.type
_entity_poly.pdbx_seq_one_letter_code
_entity_poly.pdbx_strand_id
1 'polypeptide(L)'
;MDGIQSKDVKMRRVFIAEFSRFNKEMRINCFDRVFDILIEMLGSDYLKTKELEDKNFSKPLYLALQASIVSSFSSFIHISSHISDEKAIQLFETIEPLAVNGVWNVKTSAIRLALLMLNNLFVQRLENAVVIRSETFYDVVFTKTSNILDSSFSDLGSPSNRLLSLKIAQFVLNNFVQESAFSSMRNSLNELRNSLVKKSKNILNQGSEDSDLAIKSESSRILMSLNK
;
A
#
# COMPACT_ATOMS: atom_id res chain seq x y z
N MET A 1 -6.40 -24.31 -1.51
CA MET A 1 -6.43 -23.30 -0.43
C MET A 1 -5.80 -23.84 0.86
N ASP A 2 -5.94 -25.15 1.11
CA ASP A 2 -5.45 -25.84 2.31
C ASP A 2 -3.96 -25.59 2.61
N GLY A 3 -3.10 -25.51 1.57
CA GLY A 3 -1.68 -25.17 1.73
C GLY A 3 -1.41 -23.75 2.24
N ILE A 4 -2.24 -22.76 1.88
CA ILE A 4 -2.13 -21.37 2.39
C ILE A 4 -2.53 -21.33 3.87
N GLN A 5 -3.41 -22.24 4.32
CA GLN A 5 -3.83 -22.34 5.71
C GLN A 5 -2.93 -23.26 6.57
N SER A 6 -1.91 -23.91 5.97
CA SER A 6 -1.00 -24.85 6.64
C SER A 6 -0.41 -24.30 7.94
N LYS A 7 -0.42 -25.06 9.04
CA LYS A 7 0.15 -24.64 10.34
C LYS A 7 1.68 -24.48 10.32
N ASP A 8 2.36 -25.04 9.32
CA ASP A 8 3.79 -24.87 9.09
C ASP A 8 4.06 -23.55 8.34
N VAL A 9 4.80 -22.65 8.98
CA VAL A 9 5.14 -21.31 8.47
C VAL A 9 5.96 -21.36 7.17
N LYS A 10 6.88 -22.33 7.04
CA LYS A 10 7.72 -22.49 5.85
C LYS A 10 6.88 -22.99 4.68
N MET A 11 6.09 -24.05 4.88
CA MET A 11 5.19 -24.55 3.84
C MET A 11 4.19 -23.47 3.43
N ARG A 12 3.60 -22.77 4.40
CA ARG A 12 2.68 -21.68 4.13
C ARG A 12 3.30 -20.58 3.27
N ARG A 13 4.53 -20.14 3.59
CA ARG A 13 5.25 -19.14 2.80
C ARG A 13 5.46 -19.60 1.35
N VAL A 14 5.85 -20.86 1.15
CA VAL A 14 6.02 -21.45 -0.19
C VAL A 14 4.69 -21.43 -0.95
N PHE A 15 3.61 -21.93 -0.34
CA PHE A 15 2.30 -21.96 -0.98
C PHE A 15 1.78 -20.57 -1.34
N ILE A 16 1.99 -19.56 -0.49
CA ILE A 16 1.61 -18.17 -0.80
C ILE A 16 2.38 -17.67 -2.03
N ALA A 17 3.70 -17.88 -2.09
CA ALA A 17 4.52 -17.43 -3.20
C ALA A 17 4.14 -18.15 -4.53
N GLU A 18 3.95 -19.47 -4.49
CA GLU A 18 3.56 -20.27 -5.66
C GLU A 18 2.16 -19.92 -6.13
N PHE A 19 1.20 -19.82 -5.20
CA PHE A 19 -0.18 -19.47 -5.54
C PHE A 19 -0.27 -18.06 -6.10
N SER A 20 0.48 -17.08 -5.55
CA SER A 20 0.55 -15.73 -6.12
C SER A 20 1.10 -15.73 -7.54
N ARG A 21 2.17 -16.50 -7.79
CA ARG A 21 2.75 -16.61 -9.15
C ARG A 21 1.74 -17.21 -10.12
N PHE A 22 1.11 -18.32 -9.73
CA PHE A 22 0.05 -18.96 -10.50
C PHE A 22 -1.12 -18.00 -10.78
N ASN A 23 -1.58 -17.27 -9.75
CA ASN A 23 -2.67 -16.29 -9.90
C ASN A 23 -2.32 -15.19 -10.90
N LYS A 24 -1.09 -14.68 -10.83
CA LYS A 24 -0.60 -13.63 -11.75
C LYS A 24 -0.54 -14.12 -13.20
N GLU A 25 -0.10 -15.35 -13.42
CA GLU A 25 -0.02 -15.96 -14.76
C GLU A 25 -1.42 -16.26 -15.32
N MET A 26 -2.31 -16.79 -14.49
CA MET A 26 -3.65 -17.24 -14.91
C MET A 26 -4.74 -16.18 -14.81
N ARG A 27 -4.43 -15.00 -14.24
CA ARG A 27 -5.37 -13.88 -14.02
C ARG A 27 -6.66 -14.28 -13.31
N ILE A 28 -6.54 -15.13 -12.30
CA ILE A 28 -7.70 -15.63 -11.55
C ILE A 28 -8.20 -14.53 -10.61
N ASN A 29 -9.49 -14.19 -10.68
CA ASN A 29 -10.11 -13.28 -9.74
C ASN A 29 -10.46 -14.01 -8.43
N CYS A 30 -9.50 -14.12 -7.53
CA CYS A 30 -9.67 -14.76 -6.23
C CYS A 30 -9.48 -13.83 -5.04
N PHE A 31 -9.28 -12.52 -5.27
CA PHE A 31 -8.96 -11.54 -4.23
C PHE A 31 -9.88 -11.66 -3.02
N ASP A 32 -11.19 -11.68 -3.25
CA ASP A 32 -12.17 -11.76 -2.15
C ASP A 32 -12.04 -13.02 -1.30
N ARG A 33 -11.64 -14.14 -1.90
CA ARG A 33 -11.49 -15.44 -1.22
C ARG A 33 -10.20 -15.54 -0.41
N VAL A 34 -9.15 -14.83 -0.83
CA VAL A 34 -7.85 -14.86 -0.16
C VAL A 34 -7.65 -13.70 0.80
N PHE A 35 -8.40 -12.61 0.65
CA PHE A 35 -8.20 -11.36 1.40
C PHE A 35 -8.18 -11.60 2.92
N ASP A 36 -9.25 -12.20 3.47
CA ASP A 36 -9.37 -12.40 4.92
C ASP A 36 -8.24 -13.28 5.44
N ILE A 37 -7.87 -14.33 4.69
CA ILE A 37 -6.77 -15.23 5.04
C ILE A 37 -5.44 -14.47 5.11
N LEU A 38 -5.16 -13.62 4.13
CA LEU A 38 -3.90 -12.87 4.07
C LEU A 38 -3.84 -11.76 5.12
N ILE A 39 -4.95 -11.04 5.35
CA ILE A 39 -5.04 -10.01 6.39
C ILE A 39 -4.89 -10.62 7.78
N GLU A 40 -5.59 -11.73 8.06
CA GLU A 40 -5.47 -12.45 9.32
C GLU A 40 -3.99 -12.76 9.60
N MET A 41 -3.24 -13.21 8.61
CA MET A 41 -1.81 -13.54 8.75
C MET A 41 -0.88 -12.33 8.95
N LEU A 42 -1.31 -11.13 8.56
CA LEU A 42 -0.57 -9.89 8.82
C LEU A 42 -0.85 -9.31 10.22
N GLY A 43 -1.99 -9.66 10.82
CA GLY A 43 -2.41 -9.18 12.13
C GLY A 43 -1.47 -9.60 13.26
N SER A 44 -1.24 -8.68 14.20
CA SER A 44 -0.34 -8.90 15.35
C SER A 44 -0.82 -9.99 16.32
N ASP A 45 -2.13 -10.29 16.34
CA ASP A 45 -2.74 -11.29 17.20
C ASP A 45 -2.79 -12.70 16.58
N TYR A 46 -2.50 -12.82 15.29
CA TYR A 46 -2.43 -14.13 14.61
C TYR A 46 -1.42 -15.07 15.26
N LEU A 47 -0.29 -14.52 15.71
CA LEU A 47 0.75 -15.26 16.39
C LEU A 47 0.39 -15.65 17.82
N LYS A 48 -0.55 -14.93 18.45
CA LYS A 48 -0.95 -15.15 19.84
C LYS A 48 -2.09 -16.16 19.98
N THR A 49 -2.90 -16.31 18.93
CA THR A 49 -4.21 -16.99 19.01
C THR A 49 -4.26 -18.37 18.35
N LYS A 50 -3.33 -18.72 17.45
CA LYS A 50 -3.30 -20.05 16.82
C LYS A 50 -2.12 -20.89 17.28
N GLU A 51 -2.41 -22.15 17.58
CA GLU A 51 -1.43 -23.22 17.80
C GLU A 51 -0.63 -23.49 16.51
N LEU A 52 0.32 -22.60 16.22
CA LEU A 52 1.36 -22.87 15.24
C LEU A 52 2.20 -24.02 15.80
N GLU A 53 2.33 -25.10 15.04
CA GLU A 53 3.12 -26.27 15.43
C GLU A 53 4.60 -25.90 15.62
N ASP A 54 5.05 -24.88 14.89
CA ASP A 54 6.36 -24.27 14.99
C ASP A 54 6.42 -23.27 16.18
N LYS A 55 6.27 -23.75 17.43
CA LYS A 55 6.29 -22.88 18.63
C LYS A 55 7.60 -22.06 18.80
N ASN A 56 8.60 -22.29 17.97
CA ASN A 56 9.91 -21.63 17.92
C ASN A 56 10.29 -21.09 16.53
N PHE A 57 9.36 -20.60 15.70
CA PHE A 57 9.77 -19.93 14.45
C PHE A 57 10.55 -18.64 14.76
N SER A 58 11.69 -18.43 14.10
CA SER A 58 12.56 -17.29 14.38
C SER A 58 11.94 -15.97 13.88
N LYS A 59 12.23 -14.85 14.56
CA LYS A 59 11.83 -13.50 14.12
C LYS A 59 12.14 -13.24 12.63
N PRO A 60 13.32 -13.62 12.08
CA PRO A 60 13.58 -13.52 10.64
C PRO A 60 12.60 -14.28 9.75
N LEU A 61 12.18 -15.50 10.13
CA LEU A 61 11.24 -16.29 9.34
C LEU A 61 9.84 -15.65 9.31
N TYR A 62 9.41 -15.06 10.43
CA TYR A 62 8.17 -14.29 10.48
C TYR A 62 8.20 -13.04 9.59
N LEU A 63 9.28 -12.26 9.67
CA LEU A 63 9.46 -11.08 8.81
C LEU A 63 9.50 -11.46 7.33
N ALA A 64 10.10 -12.60 7.00
CA ALA A 64 10.09 -13.15 5.64
C ALA A 64 8.68 -13.56 5.19
N LEU A 65 7.89 -14.20 6.06
CA LEU A 65 6.48 -14.50 5.77
C LEU A 65 5.67 -13.23 5.55
N GLN A 66 5.78 -12.24 6.43
CA GLN A 66 5.09 -10.94 6.28
C GLN A 66 5.46 -10.27 4.97
N ALA A 67 6.75 -10.16 4.65
CA ALA A 67 7.20 -9.59 3.38
C ALA A 67 6.63 -10.34 2.17
N SER A 68 6.60 -11.69 2.23
CA SER A 68 5.99 -12.52 1.20
C SER A 68 4.49 -12.23 1.04
N ILE A 69 3.72 -12.20 2.14
CA ILE A 69 2.28 -11.89 2.10
C ILE A 69 2.02 -10.51 1.50
N VAL A 70 2.71 -9.48 2.01
CA VAL A 70 2.54 -8.10 1.53
C VAL A 70 2.90 -7.98 0.05
N SER A 71 3.99 -8.60 -0.38
CA SER A 71 4.38 -8.63 -1.80
C SER A 71 3.37 -9.38 -2.66
N SER A 72 2.77 -10.44 -2.12
CA SER A 72 1.81 -11.30 -2.80
C SER A 72 0.47 -10.61 -3.09
N PHE A 73 0.05 -9.62 -2.29
CA PHE A 73 -1.14 -8.81 -2.58
C PHE A 73 -1.13 -8.22 -3.99
N SER A 74 0.05 -7.83 -4.51
CA SER A 74 0.18 -7.31 -5.88
C SER A 74 -0.22 -8.30 -6.98
N SER A 75 -0.20 -9.60 -6.66
CA SER A 75 -0.63 -10.65 -7.58
C SER A 75 -2.12 -10.94 -7.49
N PHE A 76 -2.79 -10.51 -6.41
CA PHE A 76 -4.22 -10.74 -6.18
C PHE A 76 -5.06 -9.50 -6.46
N ILE A 77 -4.54 -8.30 -6.23
CA ILE A 77 -5.18 -7.03 -6.56
C ILE A 77 -4.85 -6.71 -8.02
N HIS A 78 -5.75 -7.06 -8.94
CA HIS A 78 -5.69 -6.51 -10.29
C HIS A 78 -6.18 -5.06 -10.26
N ILE A 79 -5.67 -4.19 -11.15
CA ILE A 79 -6.03 -2.77 -11.16
C ILE A 79 -7.55 -2.55 -11.40
N SER A 80 -8.23 -3.54 -11.99
CA SER A 80 -9.67 -3.58 -12.22
C SER A 80 -10.46 -4.42 -11.20
N SER A 81 -9.81 -5.11 -10.26
CA SER A 81 -10.51 -5.85 -9.20
C SER A 81 -11.30 -4.86 -8.37
N HIS A 82 -12.61 -5.06 -8.20
CA HIS A 82 -13.42 -4.25 -7.28
C HIS A 82 -13.05 -4.56 -5.82
N ILE A 83 -12.73 -3.54 -5.04
CA ILE A 83 -12.42 -3.64 -3.62
C ILE A 83 -13.45 -2.82 -2.85
N SER A 84 -14.12 -3.42 -1.86
CA SER A 84 -15.07 -2.70 -1.01
C SER A 84 -14.36 -1.71 -0.08
N ASP A 85 -15.09 -0.71 0.42
CA ASP A 85 -14.56 0.27 1.38
C ASP A 85 -13.95 -0.42 2.61
N GLU A 86 -14.67 -1.38 3.19
CA GLU A 86 -14.24 -2.13 4.38
C GLU A 86 -12.90 -2.83 4.17
N LYS A 87 -12.73 -3.54 3.04
CA LYS A 87 -11.48 -4.24 2.74
C LYS A 87 -10.34 -3.27 2.45
N ALA A 88 -10.62 -2.17 1.76
CA ALA A 88 -9.61 -1.16 1.51
C ALA A 88 -9.14 -0.48 2.81
N ILE A 89 -10.07 -0.10 3.69
CA ILE A 89 -9.80 0.46 5.02
C ILE A 89 -8.94 -0.51 5.82
N GLN A 90 -9.40 -1.76 5.97
CA GLN A 90 -8.70 -2.78 6.74
C GLN A 90 -7.29 -3.02 6.22
N LEU A 91 -7.11 -3.03 4.89
CA LEU A 91 -5.79 -3.19 4.30
C LEU A 91 -4.89 -1.98 4.59
N PHE A 92 -5.38 -0.73 4.45
CA PHE A 92 -4.61 0.46 4.79
C PHE A 92 -4.21 0.51 6.27
N GLU A 93 -5.13 0.16 7.17
CA GLU A 93 -4.86 0.06 8.61
C GLU A 93 -3.82 -1.01 8.94
N THR A 94 -3.82 -2.12 8.19
CA THR A 94 -2.86 -3.21 8.38
C THR A 94 -1.47 -2.86 7.85
N ILE A 95 -1.38 -2.22 6.68
CA ILE A 95 -0.09 -2.00 6.00
C ILE A 95 0.62 -0.73 6.46
N GLU A 96 -0.09 0.27 6.98
CA GLU A 96 0.54 1.52 7.43
C GLU A 96 1.56 1.30 8.54
N PRO A 97 1.28 0.56 9.63
CA PRO A 97 2.28 0.24 10.65
C PRO A 97 3.50 -0.49 10.07
N LEU A 98 3.30 -1.36 9.07
CA LEU A 98 4.37 -2.08 8.38
C LEU A 98 5.22 -1.13 7.51
N ALA A 99 4.59 -0.17 6.83
CA ALA A 99 5.24 0.84 6.01
C ALA A 99 5.94 1.93 6.82
N VAL A 100 5.48 2.21 8.04
CA VAL A 100 6.05 3.24 8.92
C VAL A 100 7.15 2.66 9.81
N ASN A 101 6.89 1.52 10.46
CA ASN A 101 7.74 0.94 11.51
C ASN A 101 8.36 -0.41 11.14
N GLY A 102 8.02 -0.97 9.97
CA GLY A 102 8.51 -2.28 9.56
C GLY A 102 10.01 -2.29 9.26
N VAL A 103 10.58 -3.50 9.28
CA VAL A 103 11.96 -3.73 8.81
C VAL A 103 12.04 -3.60 7.29
N TRP A 104 13.22 -3.26 6.78
CA TRP A 104 13.46 -2.87 5.37
C TRP A 104 12.62 -3.60 4.31
N ASN A 105 12.71 -4.94 4.21
CA ASN A 105 11.98 -5.72 3.19
C ASN A 105 10.45 -5.70 3.34
N VAL A 106 9.96 -5.66 4.57
CA VAL A 106 8.52 -5.58 4.86
C VAL A 106 8.03 -4.16 4.56
N LYS A 107 8.80 -3.15 4.98
CA LYS A 107 8.55 -1.73 4.77
C LYS A 107 8.40 -1.39 3.29
N THR A 108 9.40 -1.74 2.47
CA THR A 108 9.36 -1.48 1.02
C THR A 108 8.16 -2.15 0.36
N SER A 109 7.85 -3.39 0.73
CA SER A 109 6.69 -4.12 0.19
C SER A 109 5.37 -3.44 0.58
N ALA A 110 5.25 -2.95 1.81
CA ALA A 110 4.06 -2.27 2.30
C ALA A 110 3.83 -0.91 1.60
N ILE A 111 4.90 -0.14 1.37
CA ILE A 111 4.83 1.12 0.61
C ILE A 111 4.39 0.85 -0.85
N ARG A 112 4.93 -0.20 -1.49
CA ARG A 112 4.51 -0.62 -2.84
C ARG A 112 3.03 -1.00 -2.88
N LEU A 113 2.55 -1.72 -1.87
CA LEU A 113 1.16 -2.11 -1.78
C LEU A 113 0.24 -0.89 -1.58
N ALA A 114 0.65 0.09 -0.77
CA ALA A 114 -0.10 1.35 -0.64
C ALA A 114 -0.23 2.08 -1.99
N LEU A 115 0.85 2.19 -2.76
CA LEU A 115 0.81 2.78 -4.11
C LEU A 115 -0.09 1.98 -5.07
N LEU A 116 -0.04 0.65 -5.02
CA LEU A 116 -0.92 -0.19 -5.85
C LEU A 116 -2.39 0.03 -5.48
N MET A 117 -2.71 0.09 -4.19
CA MET A 117 -4.06 0.34 -3.69
C MET A 117 -4.58 1.69 -4.16
N LEU A 118 -3.78 2.75 -4.04
CA LEU A 118 -4.13 4.08 -4.55
C LEU A 118 -4.47 4.03 -6.05
N ASN A 119 -3.63 3.38 -6.86
CA ASN A 119 -3.88 3.22 -8.30
C ASN A 119 -5.18 2.45 -8.59
N ASN A 120 -5.40 1.31 -7.93
CA ASN A 120 -6.61 0.49 -8.12
C ASN A 120 -7.89 1.28 -7.75
N LEU A 121 -7.89 1.94 -6.59
CA LEU A 121 -9.06 2.68 -6.10
C LEU A 121 -9.41 3.87 -7.01
N PHE A 122 -8.40 4.51 -7.60
CA PHE A 122 -8.62 5.59 -8.57
C PHE A 122 -9.09 5.09 -9.93
N VAL A 123 -8.51 4.01 -10.47
CA VAL A 123 -8.98 3.40 -11.73
C VAL A 123 -10.43 2.97 -11.62
N GLN A 124 -10.82 2.31 -10.52
CA GLN A 124 -12.21 1.94 -10.28
C GLN A 124 -13.16 3.13 -10.29
N ARG A 125 -12.73 4.28 -9.78
CA ARG A 125 -13.53 5.51 -9.78
C ARG A 125 -13.67 6.10 -11.19
N LEU A 126 -12.60 6.07 -11.99
CA LEU A 126 -12.66 6.55 -13.38
C LEU A 126 -13.52 5.65 -14.27
N GLU A 127 -13.38 4.32 -14.13
CA GLU A 127 -14.10 3.35 -14.95
C GLU A 127 -15.57 3.22 -14.53
N ASN A 128 -15.88 3.41 -13.25
CA ASN A 128 -17.23 3.30 -12.73
C ASN A 128 -17.67 4.60 -12.04
N ALA A 129 -18.31 5.49 -12.81
CA ALA A 129 -18.88 6.76 -12.33
C ALA A 129 -19.89 6.64 -11.16
N VAL A 130 -20.24 5.41 -10.76
CA VAL A 130 -21.20 5.07 -9.69
C VAL A 130 -20.52 4.66 -8.38
N VAL A 131 -19.19 4.48 -8.34
CA VAL A 131 -18.50 4.09 -7.10
C VAL A 131 -18.38 5.31 -6.18
N ILE A 132 -19.44 5.57 -5.43
CA ILE A 132 -19.46 6.53 -4.33
C ILE A 132 -18.82 5.85 -3.12
N ARG A 133 -17.65 6.34 -2.73
CA ARG A 133 -16.92 5.88 -1.53
C ARG A 133 -17.37 6.67 -0.31
N SER A 134 -17.37 6.02 0.86
CA SER A 134 -17.72 6.64 2.13
C SER A 134 -16.69 7.69 2.55
N GLU A 135 -17.13 8.64 3.39
CA GLU A 135 -16.24 9.63 4.00
C GLU A 135 -15.17 8.99 4.89
N THR A 136 -15.54 7.94 5.64
CA THR A 136 -14.62 7.16 6.48
C THR A 136 -13.49 6.54 5.64
N PHE A 137 -13.83 6.03 4.45
CA PHE A 137 -12.82 5.50 3.53
C PHE A 137 -11.80 6.58 3.14
N TYR A 138 -12.25 7.78 2.77
CA TYR A 138 -11.33 8.86 2.37
C TYR A 138 -10.48 9.36 3.54
N ASP A 139 -11.06 9.47 4.73
CA ASP A 139 -10.31 9.84 5.95
C ASP A 139 -9.14 8.88 6.19
N VAL A 140 -9.42 7.57 6.19
CA VAL A 140 -8.39 6.53 6.36
C VAL A 140 -7.36 6.61 5.24
N VAL A 141 -7.80 6.63 3.97
CA VAL A 141 -6.87 6.65 2.83
C VAL A 141 -5.96 7.87 2.87
N PHE A 142 -6.51 9.07 3.12
CA PHE A 142 -5.70 10.29 3.16
C PHE A 142 -4.74 10.31 4.34
N THR A 143 -5.22 9.97 5.54
CA THR A 143 -4.41 9.96 6.76
C THR A 143 -3.28 8.93 6.65
N LYS A 144 -3.60 7.70 6.27
CA LYS A 144 -2.60 6.61 6.18
C LYS A 144 -1.62 6.84 5.03
N THR A 145 -2.08 7.34 3.89
CA THR A 145 -1.18 7.71 2.79
C THR A 145 -0.21 8.81 3.21
N SER A 146 -0.69 9.82 3.95
CA SER A 146 0.16 10.89 4.49
C SER A 146 1.27 10.34 5.38
N ASN A 147 0.95 9.45 6.33
CA ASN A 147 1.93 8.86 7.24
C ASN A 147 2.98 8.02 6.51
N ILE A 148 2.53 7.20 5.54
CA ILE A 148 3.40 6.37 4.71
C ILE A 148 4.35 7.26 3.91
N LEU A 149 3.83 8.32 3.30
CA LEU A 149 4.59 9.26 2.48
C LEU A 149 5.71 9.93 3.29
N ASP A 150 5.41 10.45 4.48
CA ASP A 150 6.40 11.07 5.37
C ASP A 150 7.49 10.08 5.81
N SER A 151 7.09 8.92 6.32
CA SER A 151 8.03 7.93 6.86
C SER A 151 8.93 7.34 5.77
N SER A 152 8.38 7.14 4.57
CA SER A 152 9.13 6.57 3.44
C SER A 152 10.12 7.57 2.83
N PHE A 153 9.77 8.85 2.74
CA PHE A 153 10.71 9.88 2.25
C PHE A 153 11.82 10.20 3.27
N SER A 154 11.50 10.16 4.56
CA SER A 154 12.47 10.45 5.63
C SER A 154 13.51 9.31 5.84
N ASP A 155 13.35 8.17 5.15
CA ASP A 155 14.22 7.00 5.26
C ASP A 155 15.49 7.15 4.40
N LEU A 156 16.46 7.92 4.91
CA LEU A 156 17.71 8.23 4.21
C LEU A 156 18.55 6.98 3.89
N GLY A 157 18.43 5.93 4.70
CA GLY A 157 19.13 4.66 4.48
C GLY A 157 18.55 3.81 3.34
N SER A 158 17.38 4.17 2.82
CA SER A 158 16.63 3.36 1.85
C SER A 158 16.18 4.19 0.64
N PRO A 159 17.05 4.44 -0.36
CA PRO A 159 16.69 5.17 -1.58
C PRO A 159 15.44 4.61 -2.28
N SER A 160 15.25 3.28 -2.28
CA SER A 160 14.06 2.63 -2.82
C SER A 160 12.75 3.08 -2.16
N ASN A 161 12.75 3.34 -0.84
CA ASN A 161 11.57 3.81 -0.12
C ASN A 161 11.27 5.27 -0.48
N ARG A 162 12.32 6.10 -0.59
CA ARG A 162 12.20 7.48 -1.05
C ARG A 162 11.70 7.56 -2.50
N LEU A 163 12.18 6.72 -3.41
CA LEU A 163 11.65 6.65 -4.78
C LEU A 163 10.16 6.28 -4.81
N LEU A 164 9.72 5.36 -3.94
CA LEU A 164 8.31 5.00 -3.85
C LEU A 164 7.48 6.15 -3.27
N SER A 165 8.01 6.90 -2.31
CA SER A 165 7.34 8.08 -1.77
C SER A 165 7.13 9.15 -2.85
N LEU A 166 8.14 9.41 -3.70
CA LEU A 166 7.99 10.33 -4.84
C LEU A 166 6.86 9.90 -5.79
N LYS A 167 6.72 8.59 -6.04
CA LYS A 167 5.64 8.04 -6.89
C LYS A 167 4.25 8.19 -6.25
N ILE A 168 4.15 8.00 -4.93
CA ILE A 168 2.91 8.26 -4.20
C ILE A 168 2.58 9.77 -4.25
N ALA A 169 3.58 10.63 -4.07
CA ALA A 169 3.41 12.08 -4.17
C ALA A 169 2.91 12.50 -5.55
N GLN A 170 3.51 11.96 -6.63
CA GLN A 170 3.05 12.19 -8.00
C GLN A 170 1.60 11.76 -8.18
N PHE A 171 1.25 10.56 -7.71
CA PHE A 171 -0.12 10.05 -7.79
C PHE A 171 -1.11 10.99 -7.10
N VAL A 172 -0.81 11.44 -5.87
CA VAL A 172 -1.65 12.38 -5.12
C VAL A 172 -1.87 13.66 -5.91
N LEU A 173 -0.81 14.21 -6.51
CA LEU A 173 -0.90 15.49 -7.22
C LEU A 173 -1.67 15.39 -8.54
N ASN A 174 -1.53 14.28 -9.25
CA ASN A 174 -2.28 14.05 -10.48
C ASN A 174 -3.79 13.91 -10.21
N ASN A 175 -4.15 13.32 -9.07
CA ASN A 175 -5.53 12.86 -8.87
C ASN A 175 -6.32 13.70 -7.87
N PHE A 176 -5.70 14.36 -6.88
CA PHE A 176 -6.42 15.01 -5.77
C PHE A 176 -6.36 16.55 -5.77
N VAL A 177 -5.71 17.19 -6.75
CA VAL A 177 -5.54 18.67 -6.78
C VAL A 177 -6.80 19.41 -7.29
N GLN A 178 -7.49 18.88 -8.30
CA GLN A 178 -8.56 19.61 -9.00
C GLN A 178 -9.88 18.85 -9.08
N GLU A 179 -10.04 17.79 -8.30
CA GLU A 179 -11.15 16.88 -8.53
C GLU A 179 -12.44 17.41 -7.86
N SER A 180 -13.36 17.88 -8.71
CA SER A 180 -14.65 18.47 -8.33
C SER A 180 -15.50 17.55 -7.45
N ALA A 181 -15.32 16.24 -7.57
CA ALA A 181 -16.03 15.26 -6.75
C ALA A 181 -15.62 15.26 -5.26
N PHE A 182 -14.61 16.05 -4.86
CA PHE A 182 -14.34 16.34 -3.44
C PHE A 182 -15.01 17.63 -2.93
N SER A 183 -15.53 18.48 -3.81
CA SER A 183 -16.13 19.76 -3.42
C SER A 183 -17.36 19.62 -2.52
N SER A 184 -18.05 18.48 -2.58
CA SER A 184 -19.21 18.15 -1.75
C SER A 184 -18.88 17.46 -0.43
N MET A 185 -17.61 17.16 -0.15
CA MET A 185 -17.21 16.51 1.11
C MET A 185 -17.17 17.49 2.28
N ARG A 186 -17.29 16.96 3.51
CA ARG A 186 -17.07 17.74 4.75
C ARG A 186 -15.76 18.51 4.72
N ASN A 187 -15.75 19.69 5.35
CA ASN A 187 -14.58 20.57 5.42
C ASN A 187 -13.33 19.86 5.98
N SER A 188 -13.49 19.02 7.00
CA SER A 188 -12.37 18.26 7.58
C SER A 188 -11.69 17.32 6.57
N LEU A 189 -12.45 16.66 5.70
CA LEU A 189 -11.89 15.83 4.63
C LEU A 189 -11.18 16.66 3.56
N ASN A 190 -11.76 17.82 3.21
CA ASN A 190 -11.12 18.77 2.31
C ASN A 190 -9.79 19.28 2.89
N GLU A 191 -9.71 19.53 4.20
CA GLU A 191 -8.48 19.88 4.90
C GLU A 191 -7.45 18.76 4.86
N LEU A 192 -7.84 17.51 5.11
CA LEU A 192 -6.95 16.34 5.02
C LEU A 192 -6.39 16.15 3.61
N ARG A 193 -7.25 16.25 2.59
CA ARG A 193 -6.84 16.22 1.19
C ARG A 193 -5.85 17.33 0.86
N ASN A 194 -6.16 18.58 1.24
CA ASN A 194 -5.30 19.73 1.00
C ASN A 194 -3.94 19.59 1.69
N SER A 195 -3.94 19.05 2.92
CA SER A 195 -2.73 18.73 3.66
C SER A 195 -1.89 17.68 2.93
N LEU A 196 -2.51 16.60 2.46
CA LEU A 196 -1.83 15.54 1.70
C LEU A 196 -1.26 16.06 0.36
N VAL A 197 -2.01 16.90 -0.35
CA VAL A 197 -1.54 17.58 -1.58
C VAL A 197 -0.35 18.47 -1.28
N LYS A 198 -0.44 19.33 -0.26
CA LYS A 198 0.66 20.23 0.13
C LYS A 198 1.92 19.45 0.50
N LYS A 199 1.76 18.37 1.29
CA LYS A 199 2.83 17.47 1.69
C LYS A 199 3.49 16.79 0.50
N SER A 200 2.70 16.33 -0.46
CA SER A 200 3.20 15.72 -1.69
C SER A 200 4.03 16.69 -2.54
N LYS A 201 3.60 17.96 -2.66
CA LYS A 201 4.41 19.01 -3.31
C LYS A 201 5.72 19.24 -2.57
N ASN A 202 5.67 19.33 -1.23
CA ASN A 202 6.86 19.56 -0.42
C ASN A 202 7.89 18.43 -0.59
N ILE A 203 7.45 17.17 -0.59
CA ILE A 203 8.33 16.01 -0.78
C ILE A 203 9.00 16.02 -2.16
N LEU A 204 8.28 16.40 -3.21
CA LEU A 204 8.88 16.53 -4.53
C LEU A 204 9.92 17.67 -4.58
N ASN A 205 9.60 18.82 -3.98
CA ASN A 205 10.56 19.93 -3.91
C ASN A 205 11.83 19.53 -3.14
N GLN A 206 11.68 18.91 -1.97
CA GLN A 206 12.80 18.35 -1.19
C GLN A 206 13.57 17.30 -2.00
N GLY A 207 12.86 16.41 -2.69
CA GLY A 207 13.47 15.40 -3.54
C GLY A 207 14.34 15.99 -4.64
N SER A 208 13.97 17.14 -5.21
CA SER A 208 14.74 17.81 -6.27
C SER A 208 16.07 18.43 -5.78
N GLU A 209 16.23 18.52 -4.46
CA GLU A 209 17.42 18.99 -3.77
C GLU A 209 18.16 17.84 -3.06
N ASP A 210 17.69 16.59 -3.22
CA ASP A 210 18.26 15.42 -2.53
C ASP A 210 19.71 15.17 -2.96
N SER A 211 20.52 14.73 -1.99
CA SER A 211 21.90 14.30 -2.21
C SER A 211 22.02 13.06 -3.10
N ASP A 212 21.00 12.21 -3.11
CA ASP A 212 20.94 11.02 -3.96
C ASP A 212 20.48 11.41 -5.38
N LEU A 213 21.35 11.17 -6.36
CA LEU A 213 21.11 11.57 -7.75
C LEU A 213 19.85 10.93 -8.36
N ALA A 214 19.50 9.71 -7.96
CA ALA A 214 18.32 9.03 -8.48
C ALA A 214 17.04 9.67 -7.94
N ILE A 215 17.02 10.03 -6.65
CA ILE A 215 15.91 10.78 -6.03
C ILE A 215 15.77 12.15 -6.68
N LYS A 216 16.89 12.87 -6.80
CA LYS A 216 16.96 14.18 -7.43
C LYS A 216 16.41 14.18 -8.84
N SER A 217 16.93 13.30 -9.69
CA SER A 217 16.53 13.20 -11.09
C SER A 217 15.05 12.85 -11.23
N GLU A 218 14.57 11.87 -10.47
CA GLU A 218 13.17 11.44 -10.53
C GLU A 218 12.22 12.54 -10.05
N SER A 219 12.57 13.23 -8.96
CA SER A 219 11.74 14.30 -8.43
C SER A 219 11.65 15.49 -9.38
N SER A 220 12.78 15.94 -9.93
CA SER A 220 12.80 16.99 -10.95
C SER A 220 11.97 16.62 -12.18
N ARG A 221 12.05 15.36 -12.64
CA ARG A 221 11.26 14.85 -13.76
C ARG A 221 9.76 14.93 -13.46
N ILE A 222 9.34 14.53 -12.26
CA ILE A 222 7.94 14.61 -11.84
C ILE A 222 7.46 16.06 -11.79
N LEU A 223 8.21 16.96 -11.15
CA LEU A 223 7.85 18.39 -11.06
C LEU A 223 7.69 19.03 -12.44
N MET A 224 8.59 18.72 -13.39
CA MET A 224 8.48 19.20 -14.76
C MET A 224 7.21 18.68 -15.47
N SER A 225 6.76 17.46 -15.14
CA SER A 225 5.54 16.90 -15.74
C SER A 225 4.24 17.52 -15.20
N LEU A 226 4.26 18.01 -13.96
CA LEU A 226 3.10 18.62 -13.30
C LEU A 226 2.85 20.08 -13.70
N ASN A 227 3.86 20.74 -14.27
CA ASN A 227 3.80 22.14 -14.70
C ASN A 227 3.48 22.32 -16.20
N LYS A 228 3.11 21.24 -16.89
CA LYS A 228 2.65 21.25 -18.29
C LYS A 228 1.14 21.27 -18.33
#